data_AF-A0AAN6JNK0-F1
#
_entry.id   AF-A0AAN6JNK0-F1
#
_cell.length_a   1.000
_cell.length_b   1.000
_cell.length_c   1.000
_cell.angle_alpha   90.00
_cell.angle_beta   90.00
_cell.angle_gamma   90.00
#
_symmetry.space_group_name_H-M   'P 1'
#
loop_
_entity.id
_entity.type
_entity.pdbx_description
1 polymer ?
#
loop_
_entity_poly.entity_id
_entity_poly.type
_entity_poly.pdbx_seq_one_letter_code
_entity_poly.pdbx_strand_id
1 'polypeptide(L)' 'MSKPTKFYGVAVGDKIGVYDNPRDAKNVTNGYPGNNCLAFRSQREAHLYVGKGGAPSKKAWVQSQGSGPKSGSRSGSKSK' A
#
# COMPACT_ATOMS: atom_id res chain seq x y z
N MET A 1 -1.59 8.63 -22.07
CA MET A 1 -1.28 7.57 -21.08
C MET A 1 -1.84 8.00 -19.73
N SER A 2 -2.87 7.31 -19.23
CA SER A 2 -3.51 7.59 -17.93
C SER A 2 -2.58 7.16 -16.80
N LYS A 3 -2.26 8.08 -15.88
CA LYS A 3 -1.42 7.77 -14.71
C LYS A 3 -2.20 6.83 -13.78
N PRO A 4 -1.57 5.77 -13.23
CA PRO A 4 -2.24 4.88 -12.30
C PRO A 4 -2.67 5.65 -11.05
N THR A 5 -3.91 5.41 -10.61
CA THR A 5 -4.50 6.10 -9.44
C THR A 5 -3.91 5.62 -8.12
N LYS A 6 -3.34 4.40 -8.12
CA LYS A 6 -2.77 3.72 -6.95
C LYS A 6 -1.58 2.88 -7.37
N PHE A 7 -0.63 2.72 -6.46
CA PHE A 7 0.55 1.87 -6.58
C PHE A 7 0.53 0.82 -5.48
N TYR A 8 0.99 -0.39 -5.75
CA TYR A 8 0.90 -1.53 -4.85
C TYR A 8 2.31 -1.99 -4.54
N GLY A 9 2.77 -1.76 -3.31
CA GLY A 9 4.06 -2.26 -2.85
C GLY A 9 3.89 -3.65 -2.27
N VAL A 10 4.56 -4.65 -2.86
CA VAL A 10 4.66 -6.01 -2.36
C VAL A 10 6.02 -6.16 -1.70
N ALA A 11 6.02 -6.23 -0.38
CA ALA A 11 7.24 -6.39 0.42
C ALA A 11 7.53 -7.86 0.74
N VAL A 12 6.48 -8.69 0.82
CA VAL A 12 6.60 -10.14 1.05
C VAL A 12 5.65 -10.87 0.10
N GLY A 13 6.20 -11.78 -0.71
CA GLY A 13 5.49 -12.53 -1.74
C GLY A 13 6.48 -13.30 -2.63
N ASP A 14 5.96 -13.95 -3.67
CA ASP A 14 6.73 -14.61 -4.71
C ASP A 14 7.66 -13.63 -5.45
N LYS A 15 7.11 -12.46 -5.81
CA LYS A 15 7.86 -11.36 -6.45
C LYS A 15 7.60 -10.04 -5.73
N ILE A 16 8.62 -9.58 -5.02
CA ILE A 16 8.61 -8.27 -4.33
C ILE A 16 8.83 -7.13 -5.32
N GLY A 17 8.23 -5.98 -5.05
CA GLY A 17 8.32 -4.82 -5.94
C GLY A 17 7.10 -3.90 -5.88
N VAL A 18 7.09 -2.89 -6.74
CA VAL A 18 5.96 -1.96 -6.88
C VAL A 18 5.23 -2.22 -8.19
N TYR A 19 3.93 -2.38 -8.07
CA TYR A 19 3.02 -2.66 -9.19
C TYR A 19 2.03 -1.51 -9.34
N ASP A 20 1.63 -1.20 -10.56
CA ASP A 20 0.56 -0.25 -10.87
C ASP A 20 -0.83 -0.93 -10.94
N ASN A 21 -0.87 -2.27 -10.96
CA ASN A 21 -2.09 -3.05 -11.05
C ASN A 21 -2.30 -3.94 -9.80
N PRO A 22 -3.49 -3.90 -9.16
CA PRO A 22 -3.80 -4.77 -8.04
C PRO A 22 -3.82 -6.26 -8.40
N ARG A 23 -4.15 -6.62 -9.66
CA ARG A 23 -4.19 -8.04 -10.07
C ARG A 23 -2.81 -8.65 -10.07
N ASP A 24 -1.81 -7.94 -10.60
CA ASP A 24 -0.42 -8.40 -10.61
C ASP A 24 0.12 -8.53 -9.18
N ALA A 25 -0.10 -7.51 -8.35
CA ALA A 25 0.28 -7.54 -6.93
C ALA A 25 -0.37 -8.72 -6.18
N LYS A 26 -1.64 -9.04 -6.48
CA LYS A 26 -2.33 -10.18 -5.87
C LYS A 26 -1.80 -11.51 -6.40
N ASN A 27 -1.51 -11.61 -7.69
CA ASN A 27 -0.99 -12.83 -8.30
C ASN A 27 0.35 -13.25 -7.67
N VAL A 28 1.23 -12.29 -7.39
CA VAL A 28 2.54 -12.56 -6.79
C VAL A 28 2.50 -12.76 -5.27
N THR A 29 1.39 -12.44 -4.61
CA THR A 29 1.21 -12.65 -3.17
C THR A 29 0.29 -13.82 -2.84
N ASN A 30 -0.49 -14.29 -3.83
CA ASN A 30 -1.44 -15.38 -3.65
C ASN A 30 -0.70 -16.68 -3.35
N GLY A 31 -1.06 -17.34 -2.25
CA GLY A 31 -0.42 -18.58 -1.82
C GLY A 31 0.90 -18.41 -1.06
N TYR A 32 1.39 -17.17 -0.86
CA TYR A 32 2.59 -16.92 -0.07
C TYR A 32 2.24 -16.72 1.43
N PRO A 33 2.78 -17.54 2.34
CA PRO A 33 2.51 -17.41 3.77
C PRO A 33 3.12 -16.11 4.30
N GLY A 34 2.33 -15.34 5.06
CA GLY A 34 2.79 -14.04 5.59
C GLY A 34 2.97 -12.97 4.51
N ASN A 35 2.25 -13.09 3.39
CA ASN A 35 2.29 -12.07 2.34
C ASN A 35 2.03 -10.66 2.88
N ASN A 36 2.72 -9.69 2.31
CA ASN A 36 2.66 -8.32 2.79
C ASN A 36 2.64 -7.37 1.60
N CYS A 37 1.44 -6.91 1.28
CA CYS A 37 1.20 -5.96 0.20
C CYS A 37 0.27 -4.83 0.66
N LEU A 38 0.61 -3.60 0.28
CA LEU A 38 -0.18 -2.41 0.59
C LEU A 38 -0.34 -1.51 -0.63
N ALA A 39 -1.50 -0.86 -0.73
CA ALA A 39 -1.79 0.12 -1.77
C ALA A 39 -1.45 1.55 -1.31
N PHE A 40 -0.85 2.34 -2.18
CA PHE A 40 -0.30 3.67 -1.96
C PHE A 40 -0.78 4.63 -3.04
N ARG A 41 -0.80 5.94 -2.75
CA ARG A 41 -1.13 6.97 -3.74
C ARG A 41 0.10 7.49 -4.48
N SER A 42 1.30 7.19 -3.97
CA SER A 42 2.58 7.62 -4.52
C SER A 42 3.47 6.42 -4.77
N GLN A 43 4.08 6.37 -5.95
CA GLN A 43 5.06 5.35 -6.31
C GLN A 43 6.24 5.36 -5.34
N ARG A 44 6.75 6.55 -4.97
CA ARG A 44 7.85 6.68 -4.02
C ARG A 44 7.54 6.05 -2.67
N GLU A 45 6.32 6.23 -2.17
CA GLU A 45 5.89 5.63 -0.89
C GLU A 45 5.85 4.10 -0.99
N ALA A 46 5.35 3.56 -2.11
CA ALA A 46 5.35 2.13 -2.35
C ALA A 46 6.78 1.54 -2.41
N HIS A 47 7.72 2.23 -3.07
CA HIS A 47 9.12 1.80 -3.13
C HIS A 47 9.77 1.80 -1.75
N LEU A 48 9.51 2.83 -0.92
CA LEU A 48 10.00 2.89 0.46
C LEU A 48 9.44 1.74 1.30
N TYR A 49 8.16 1.42 1.15
CA TYR A 49 7.54 0.31 1.86
C TYR A 49 8.20 -1.02 1.53
N VAL A 50 8.44 -1.30 0.24
CA VAL A 50 9.13 -2.52 -0.19
C VAL A 50 10.58 -2.53 0.31
N GLY A 51 11.31 -1.42 0.18
CA GLY A 51 12.70 -1.30 0.63
C GLY A 51 12.88 -1.44 2.14
N LYS A 52 11.86 -1.13 2.94
CA LYS A 52 11.87 -1.36 4.40
C LYS A 52 11.50 -2.79 4.81
N GLY A 53 11.21 -3.69 3.86
CA GLY A 53 10.73 -5.04 4.15
C GLY A 53 9.25 -5.09 4.56
N GLY A 54 8.51 -4.03 4.29
CA GLY A 54 7.09 -3.93 4.58
C GLY A 54 6.77 -3.53 6.02
N ALA A 55 5.51 -3.71 6.40
CA ALA A 55 4.99 -3.43 7.73
C ALA A 55 3.80 -4.35 8.01
N PRO A 56 3.58 -4.81 9.25
CA PRO A 56 2.53 -5.78 9.57
C PRO A 56 1.11 -5.26 9.27
N SER A 57 0.94 -3.94 9.12
CA SER A 57 -0.32 -3.35 8.69
C SER A 57 -0.12 -1.96 8.07
N LYS A 58 -1.12 -1.49 7.33
CA LYS A 58 -1.18 -0.12 6.81
C LYS A 58 -1.07 0.93 7.92
N LYS A 59 -1.70 0.68 9.07
CA LYS A 59 -1.67 1.61 10.22
C LYS A 59 -0.25 1.71 10.81
N ALA A 60 0.44 0.58 10.96
CA ALA A 60 1.83 0.56 11.43
C ALA A 60 2.77 1.31 10.49
N TRP A 61 2.62 1.11 9.17
CA TRP A 61 3.36 1.87 8.16
C TRP A 61 3.12 3.38 8.29
N VAL A 62 1.85 3.77 8.35
CA VAL A 62 1.44 5.17 8.45
C VAL A 62 1.98 5.84 9.71
N GLN A 63 1.93 5.13 10.85
CA GLN A 63 2.41 5.64 12.13
C GLN A 63 3.94 5.79 12.14
N SER A 64 4.67 4.92 11.45
CA SER A 64 6.13 5.02 11.25
C SER A 64 6.55 6.17 10.31
N GLN A 65 5.64 6.67 9.47
CA GLN A 65 5.96 7.71 8.50
C GLN A 65 5.54 9.13 8.94
N GLY A 66 5.01 9.31 10.16
CA GLY A 66 4.76 10.64 10.75
C GLY A 66 3.82 11.57 9.97
N SER A 67 3.21 11.09 8.87
CA SER A 67 2.33 11.84 7.98
C SER A 67 1.53 10.82 7.19
N GLY A 68 0.40 10.38 7.75
CA GLY A 68 -0.49 9.44 7.09
C GLY A 68 -1.10 9.99 5.82
N PRO A 69 -1.57 9.12 4.91
CA PRO A 69 -2.30 9.58 3.75
C PRO A 69 -3.50 10.39 4.22
N LYS A 70 -3.62 11.64 3.76
CA LYS A 70 -4.90 12.36 3.66
C LYS A 70 -5.81 11.53 2.74
N SER A 71 -6.36 10.44 3.27
CA SER A 71 -7.52 9.77 2.70
C SER A 71 -8.70 10.62 3.12
N GLY A 72 -9.08 11.56 2.26
CA GLY A 72 -10.36 12.23 2.39
C GLY A 72 -11.49 11.21 2.51
N SER A 73 -12.52 11.63 3.25
CA SER A 73 -13.88 11.10 3.31
C SER A 73 -14.21 10.17 4.48
N ARG A 74 -14.58 10.77 5.62
CA ARG A 74 -15.97 10.67 6.10
C ARG A 74 -16.47 12.09 6.39
N SER A 75 -17.23 12.64 5.44
CA SER A 75 -18.29 13.59 5.79
C SER A 75 -19.18 12.89 6.81
N GLY A 76 -19.42 13.56 7.93
CA GLY A 76 -20.13 13.01 9.08
C GLY A 76 -20.24 14.05 10.18
N SER A 77 -20.63 15.28 9.82
CA SER A 77 -21.17 16.23 10.78
C SER A 77 -22.43 15.62 11.37
N LYS A 78 -22.34 15.03 12.56
CA LYS A 78 -23.52 14.70 13.34
C LYS A 78 -23.85 15.94 14.18
N SER A 79 -24.65 16.84 13.62
CA SER A 79 -25.35 17.85 14.41
C SER A 79 -26.38 17.16 15.31
N LYS A 80 -26.30 17.44 16.61
CA LYS A 80 -27.45 17.53 17.51
C LYS A 80 -27.27 18.77 18.35
#